data_AF-A0A0M5JQ23-F1
#
_entry.id   AF-A0A0M5JQ23-F1
#
_cell.length_a   1.000
_cell.length_b   1.000
_cell.length_c   1.000
_cell.angle_alpha   90.00
_cell.angle_beta   90.00
_cell.angle_gamma   90.00
#
_symmetry.space_group_name_H-M   'P 1'
#
loop_
_entity.id
_entity.type
_entity.pdbx_description
1 polymer ?
#
loop_
_entity_poly.entity_id
_entity_poly.type
_entity_poly.pdbx_seq_one_letter_code
_entity_poly.pdbx_strand_id
1 'polypeptide(L)'
;MKSKRLLVIGVLTAAFGVLAACGKPAEESSSQQVNGAGPSSSELDGDGSGEQELVLTEQVTIVNEDGTTEIYSEDNSISASSDRSQGTESLKDEYLKKLNEMEEEDRHSAVGTTTTELEEQEAERFEKWDKELNEVYRLLEEQLNPEQMEKVREEQRSWVKQRDEAAKESSLKYKGGSHEELEYVATQAILTRERCYALVARYME
;
A
#
# COMPACT_ATOMS: atom_id res chain seq x y z
N MET A 1 -6.46 -31.62 -20.32
CA MET A 1 -7.60 -30.83 -20.84
C MET A 1 -7.84 -29.67 -19.89
N LYS A 2 -7.80 -28.45 -20.43
CA LYS A 2 -7.90 -27.17 -19.69
C LYS A 2 -9.37 -26.88 -19.37
N SER A 3 -9.64 -26.34 -18.19
CA SER A 3 -10.82 -25.48 -18.00
C SER A 3 -10.47 -24.37 -17.02
N LYS A 4 -10.07 -23.21 -17.56
CA LYS A 4 -10.05 -21.94 -16.84
C LYS A 4 -11.46 -21.37 -16.94
N ARG A 5 -12.16 -21.23 -15.82
CA ARG A 5 -13.42 -20.47 -15.76
C ARG A 5 -13.03 -19.03 -15.43
N LEU A 6 -12.99 -18.17 -16.45
CA LEU A 6 -12.96 -16.72 -16.27
C LEU A 6 -14.39 -16.27 -15.89
N LEU A 7 -14.57 -15.78 -14.67
CA LEU A 7 -15.74 -14.97 -14.32
C LEU A 7 -15.41 -13.52 -14.66
N VAL A 8 -16.00 -13.04 -15.75
CA VAL A 8 -16.02 -11.61 -16.09
C VAL A 8 -17.21 -11.01 -15.35
N ILE A 9 -16.97 -10.30 -14.26
CA ILE A 9 -18.00 -9.49 -13.60
C ILE A 9 -18.11 -8.18 -14.38
N GLY A 10 -19.18 -8.06 -15.16
CA GLY A 10 -19.50 -6.88 -15.94
C GLY A 10 -19.91 -5.71 -15.05
N VAL A 11 -19.23 -4.57 -15.22
CA VAL A 11 -19.59 -3.29 -14.61
C VAL A 11 -20.91 -2.82 -15.25
N LEU A 12 -22.00 -2.85 -14.48
CA LEU A 12 -23.31 -2.35 -14.89
C LEU A 12 -23.34 -0.84 -14.64
N THR A 13 -22.97 -0.04 -15.64
CA THR A 13 -23.09 1.42 -15.59
C THR A 13 -24.55 1.84 -15.68
N ALA A 14 -25.16 2.12 -14.54
CA ALA A 14 -26.48 2.75 -14.48
C ALA A 14 -26.37 4.23 -14.89
N ALA A 15 -26.93 4.57 -16.05
CA ALA A 15 -27.07 5.93 -16.51
C ALA A 15 -28.08 6.69 -15.63
N PHE A 16 -27.60 7.64 -14.83
CA PHE A 16 -28.45 8.55 -14.06
C PHE A 16 -29.05 9.63 -14.97
N GLY A 17 -30.39 9.65 -15.05
CA GLY A 17 -31.15 10.70 -15.70
C GLY A 17 -31.13 11.99 -14.87
N VAL A 18 -30.76 13.10 -15.52
CA VAL A 18 -30.78 14.45 -14.96
C VAL A 18 -32.22 14.93 -14.85
N LEU A 19 -32.73 15.09 -13.63
CA LEU A 19 -33.90 15.95 -13.39
C LEU A 19 -33.40 17.33 -12.96
N ALA A 20 -33.51 18.27 -13.89
CA ALA A 20 -33.34 19.69 -13.65
C ALA A 20 -34.49 20.19 -12.77
N ALA A 21 -34.17 20.74 -11.61
CA ALA A 21 -35.07 21.60 -10.85
C ALA A 21 -34.41 22.97 -10.68
N CYS A 22 -34.80 23.91 -11.52
CA CYS A 22 -34.52 25.33 -11.33
C CYS A 22 -35.49 25.89 -10.27
N GLY A 23 -34.95 26.43 -9.19
CA GLY A 23 -35.66 27.29 -8.24
C GLY A 23 -34.68 28.25 -7.60
N LYS A 24 -34.72 29.52 -8.02
CA LYS A 24 -33.85 30.63 -7.60
C LYS A 24 -34.65 31.60 -6.68
N PRO A 25 -34.05 32.66 -6.13
CA PRO A 25 -33.57 32.77 -4.75
C PRO A 25 -34.39 33.76 -3.90
N ALA A 26 -34.06 33.89 -2.61
CA ALA A 26 -34.35 35.08 -1.82
C ALA A 26 -33.13 35.44 -0.96
N GLU A 27 -32.71 36.70 -1.10
CA GLU A 27 -31.62 37.37 -0.36
C GLU A 27 -32.09 37.91 0.99
N GLU A 28 -31.11 38.49 1.70
CA GLU A 28 -31.13 39.41 2.85
C GLU A 28 -30.82 38.74 4.21
N SER A 29 -29.88 39.23 5.04
CA SER A 29 -29.01 40.42 4.98
C SER A 29 -27.94 40.31 6.09
N SER A 30 -26.83 41.04 5.92
CA SER A 30 -25.97 41.74 6.92
C SER A 30 -25.58 41.06 8.24
N SER A 31 -24.40 41.21 8.84
CA SER A 31 -23.09 41.85 8.58
C SER A 31 -22.39 41.85 9.95
N GLN A 32 -21.10 41.48 10.06
CA GLN A 32 -20.11 42.23 10.85
C GLN A 32 -18.70 41.62 10.79
N GLN A 33 -17.74 42.48 10.44
CA GLN A 33 -16.30 42.34 10.57
C GLN A 33 -15.85 42.29 12.04
N VAL A 34 -14.73 41.61 12.32
CA VAL A 34 -13.63 42.18 13.13
C VAL A 34 -12.28 41.79 12.52
N ASN A 35 -11.38 42.78 12.49
CA ASN A 35 -10.05 42.80 11.86
C ASN A 35 -8.96 42.12 12.72
N GLY A 36 -7.84 41.75 12.08
CA GLY A 36 -6.56 41.49 12.76
C GLY A 36 -5.43 41.03 11.83
N ALA A 37 -4.63 41.99 11.34
CA ALA A 37 -3.30 41.79 10.73
C ALA A 37 -2.28 41.25 11.77
N GLY A 38 -1.13 40.64 11.48
CA GLY A 38 -0.28 40.58 10.28
C GLY A 38 0.92 39.62 10.54
N PRO A 39 1.98 39.67 9.71
CA PRO A 39 2.80 38.50 9.33
C PRO A 39 4.17 38.41 10.03
N SER A 40 4.86 37.27 9.90
CA SER A 40 6.32 37.24 10.03
C SER A 40 6.95 36.18 9.13
N SER A 41 7.58 36.67 8.07
CA SER A 41 8.58 36.01 7.26
C SER A 41 9.97 36.26 7.86
N SER A 42 10.87 35.27 7.82
CA SER A 42 12.31 35.51 7.72
C SER A 42 13.00 34.28 7.14
N GLU A 43 13.38 34.40 5.87
CA GLU A 43 14.53 33.71 5.27
C GLU A 43 15.83 34.39 5.72
N LEU A 44 16.96 33.68 5.58
CA LEU A 44 18.36 34.07 5.31
C LEU A 44 19.23 32.84 5.69
N ASP A 45 19.76 32.04 4.75
CA ASP A 45 20.95 32.22 3.88
C ASP A 45 22.31 31.88 4.51
N GLY A 46 23.13 31.15 3.74
CA GLY A 46 24.58 30.88 3.94
C GLY A 46 24.93 29.39 3.85
N ASP A 47 25.20 28.81 2.68
CA ASP A 47 26.45 28.83 1.85
C ASP A 47 27.68 28.19 2.51
N GLY A 48 28.34 27.27 1.79
CA GLY A 48 29.64 26.72 2.19
C GLY A 48 30.06 25.36 1.62
N SER A 49 30.28 25.29 0.31
CA SER A 49 31.48 24.72 -0.37
C SER A 49 31.96 23.26 -0.17
N GLY A 50 32.11 22.55 -1.31
CA GLY A 50 33.19 21.60 -1.67
C GLY A 50 33.33 20.31 -0.84
N GLU A 51 33.81 19.17 -1.35
CA GLU A 51 34.72 18.91 -2.47
C GLU A 51 34.49 17.50 -3.02
N GLN A 52 35.01 17.27 -4.22
CA GLN A 52 34.88 16.07 -5.03
C GLN A 52 35.80 14.95 -4.51
N GLU A 53 35.26 13.75 -4.30
CA GLU A 53 36.06 12.55 -4.05
C GLU A 53 36.36 11.87 -5.39
N LEU A 54 37.57 12.10 -5.91
CA LEU A 54 38.08 11.45 -7.11
C LEU A 54 38.83 10.17 -6.72
N VAL A 55 38.31 9.04 -7.18
CA VAL A 55 38.81 7.68 -6.97
C VAL A 55 40.22 7.51 -7.57
N LEU A 56 41.20 7.18 -6.73
CA LEU A 56 42.53 6.74 -7.15
C LEU A 56 42.53 5.22 -7.29
N THR A 57 42.62 4.72 -8.52
CA THR A 57 42.95 3.33 -8.80
C THR A 57 44.47 3.19 -8.80
N GLU A 58 45.02 2.51 -7.79
CA GLU A 58 46.45 2.21 -7.73
C GLU A 58 46.80 1.12 -8.76
N GLN A 59 47.51 1.50 -9.82
CA GLN A 59 48.26 0.56 -10.66
C GLN A 59 49.72 0.55 -10.18
N VAL A 60 50.16 -0.60 -9.64
CA VAL A 60 51.55 -0.80 -9.25
C VAL A 60 52.36 -1.23 -10.48
N THR A 61 53.23 -0.35 -10.95
CA THR A 61 54.19 -0.62 -12.01
C THR A 61 55.58 -0.73 -11.38
N ILE A 62 56.23 -1.90 -11.45
CA ILE A 62 57.61 -2.06 -11.00
C ILE A 62 58.52 -2.08 -12.23
N VAL A 63 59.45 -1.13 -12.29
CA VAL A 63 60.47 -1.04 -13.34
C VAL A 63 61.72 -1.76 -12.84
N ASN A 64 62.17 -2.78 -13.55
CA ASN A 64 63.45 -3.43 -13.30
C ASN A 64 64.60 -2.63 -13.94
N GLU A 65 65.79 -2.70 -13.36
CA GLU A 65 66.97 -1.88 -13.72
C GLU A 65 67.55 -2.18 -15.13
N ASP A 66 66.95 -3.09 -15.90
CA ASP A 66 67.32 -3.40 -17.29
C ASP A 66 66.34 -2.86 -18.36
N GLY A 67 65.30 -2.12 -17.94
CA GLY A 67 64.39 -1.43 -18.85
C GLY A 67 63.27 -2.29 -19.45
N THR A 68 63.00 -3.48 -18.91
CA THR A 68 61.85 -4.32 -19.32
C THR A 68 60.62 -4.13 -18.42
N THR A 69 59.43 -4.17 -19.01
CA THR A 69 58.12 -4.01 -18.33
C THR A 69 57.31 -5.30 -18.46
N GLU A 70 57.00 -5.95 -17.33
CA GLU A 70 56.18 -7.16 -17.26
C GLU A 70 54.85 -6.82 -16.57
N ILE A 71 53.73 -7.07 -17.25
CA ILE A 71 52.37 -6.87 -16.70
C ILE A 71 51.87 -8.22 -16.19
N TYR A 72 51.74 -8.37 -14.87
CA TYR A 72 51.05 -9.50 -14.27
C TYR A 72 49.58 -9.16 -14.06
N SER A 73 48.69 -9.90 -14.71
CA SER A 73 47.27 -9.95 -14.39
C SER A 73 47.00 -11.32 -13.78
N GLU A 74 46.73 -11.36 -12.47
CA GLU A 74 46.38 -12.60 -11.79
C GLU A 74 44.95 -12.99 -12.18
N ASP A 75 44.84 -14.03 -13.01
CA ASP A 75 43.61 -14.76 -13.27
C ASP A 75 43.22 -15.52 -11.99
N ASN A 76 42.09 -15.17 -11.37
CA ASN A 76 41.40 -16.06 -10.46
C ASN A 76 40.07 -16.51 -11.06
N SER A 77 40.20 -17.39 -12.05
CA SER A 77 39.16 -18.26 -12.53
C SER A 77 38.86 -19.35 -11.48
N ILE A 78 37.78 -19.15 -10.71
CA ILE A 78 37.09 -20.26 -10.03
C ILE A 78 35.80 -20.53 -10.78
N SER A 79 35.86 -21.51 -11.69
CA SER A 79 34.69 -22.27 -12.14
C SER A 79 34.38 -23.37 -11.12
N ALA A 80 33.19 -23.33 -10.53
CA ALA A 80 32.56 -24.53 -9.99
C ALA A 80 31.03 -24.39 -9.95
N SER A 81 30.41 -25.06 -10.93
CA SER A 81 29.19 -25.85 -10.81
C SER A 81 27.95 -25.27 -10.11
N SER A 82 26.92 -25.08 -10.92
CA SER A 82 25.51 -25.28 -10.59
C SER A 82 25.31 -26.45 -9.60
N ASP A 83 24.74 -26.17 -8.43
CA ASP A 83 23.44 -26.70 -7.98
C ASP A 83 23.27 -26.49 -6.47
N ARG A 84 22.61 -25.39 -6.12
CA ARG A 84 21.63 -25.39 -5.04
C ARG A 84 20.74 -24.18 -5.24
N SER A 85 19.66 -24.39 -5.99
CA SER A 85 18.43 -23.61 -5.81
C SER A 85 17.91 -23.87 -4.40
N GLN A 86 18.55 -23.29 -3.38
CA GLN A 86 17.84 -22.84 -2.20
C GLN A 86 17.11 -21.60 -2.68
N GLY A 87 15.86 -21.78 -3.10
CA GLY A 87 15.01 -20.65 -3.46
C GLY A 87 14.94 -19.75 -2.25
N THR A 88 15.62 -18.61 -2.30
CA THR A 88 15.29 -17.49 -1.44
C THR A 88 13.85 -17.15 -1.79
N GLU A 89 12.90 -17.53 -0.92
CA GLU A 89 11.51 -17.10 -1.03
C GLU A 89 11.53 -15.57 -1.18
N SER A 90 10.81 -15.06 -2.17
CA SER A 90 10.71 -13.61 -2.34
C SER A 90 10.02 -13.01 -1.11
N LEU A 91 10.30 -11.74 -0.78
CA LEU A 91 9.61 -11.08 0.32
C LEU A 91 8.09 -11.15 0.12
N LYS A 92 7.65 -11.05 -1.14
CA LYS A 92 6.28 -11.32 -1.55
C LYS A 92 5.75 -12.69 -1.12
N ASP A 93 6.50 -13.77 -1.35
CA ASP A 93 6.06 -15.13 -0.98
C ASP A 93 5.95 -15.28 0.54
N GLU A 94 6.93 -14.75 1.27
CA GLU A 94 6.92 -14.72 2.74
C GLU A 94 5.70 -13.96 3.26
N TYR A 95 5.39 -12.80 2.68
CA TYR A 95 4.28 -11.99 3.12
C TYR A 95 2.92 -12.59 2.74
N LEU A 96 2.79 -13.20 1.56
CA LEU A 96 1.58 -13.94 1.19
C LEU A 96 1.34 -15.11 2.13
N LYS A 97 2.40 -15.81 2.55
CA LYS A 97 2.30 -16.86 3.57
C LYS A 97 1.80 -16.29 4.90
N LYS A 98 2.35 -15.17 5.37
CA LYS A 98 1.86 -14.47 6.58
C LYS A 98 0.37 -14.12 6.49
N LEU A 99 -0.07 -13.55 5.36
CA LEU A 99 -1.49 -13.21 5.17
C LEU A 99 -2.39 -14.45 5.21
N ASN A 100 -1.96 -15.56 4.60
CA ASN A 100 -2.69 -16.83 4.67
C ASN A 100 -2.77 -17.37 6.11
N GLU A 101 -1.69 -17.28 6.88
CA GLU A 101 -1.69 -17.70 8.29
C GLU A 101 -2.67 -16.87 9.13
N MET A 102 -2.71 -15.55 8.92
CA MET A 102 -3.69 -14.66 9.56
C MET A 102 -5.14 -14.99 9.18
N GLU A 103 -5.40 -15.30 7.91
CA GLU A 103 -6.73 -15.70 7.45
C GLU A 103 -7.15 -17.07 8.01
N GLU A 104 -6.22 -18.00 8.16
CA GLU A 104 -6.50 -19.29 8.79
C GLU A 104 -6.74 -19.15 10.30
N GLU A 105 -6.00 -18.28 11.01
CA GLU A 105 -6.31 -17.95 12.41
C GLU A 105 -7.74 -17.42 12.56
N ASP A 106 -8.10 -16.48 11.69
CA ASP A 106 -9.44 -15.90 11.56
C ASP A 106 -10.52 -16.96 11.34
N ARG A 107 -10.25 -17.96 10.49
CA ARG A 107 -11.17 -19.07 10.18
C ARG A 107 -11.39 -20.00 11.37
N HIS A 108 -10.38 -20.17 12.22
CA HIS A 108 -10.42 -21.07 13.38
C HIS A 108 -10.74 -20.36 14.69
N SER A 109 -10.96 -19.05 14.68
CA SER A 109 -11.39 -18.28 15.84
C SER A 109 -12.74 -18.76 16.37
N ALA A 110 -12.92 -18.71 17.69
CA ALA A 110 -14.20 -19.03 18.31
C ALA A 110 -15.26 -18.03 17.83
N VAL A 111 -16.43 -18.51 17.41
CA VAL A 111 -17.49 -17.66 16.87
C VAL A 111 -18.39 -17.17 18.01
N GLY A 112 -18.65 -15.86 18.05
CA GLY A 112 -19.60 -15.25 18.99
C GLY A 112 -20.99 -15.87 18.89
N THR A 113 -21.72 -15.90 20.01
CA THR A 113 -23.06 -16.51 20.09
C THR A 113 -24.19 -15.49 20.06
N THR A 114 -23.89 -14.24 20.41
CA THR A 114 -24.82 -13.11 20.32
C THR A 114 -24.43 -12.16 19.20
N THR A 115 -25.36 -11.33 18.71
CA THR A 115 -25.04 -10.32 17.70
C THR A 115 -23.97 -9.33 18.17
N THR A 116 -23.96 -8.97 19.45
CA THR A 116 -22.95 -8.09 20.04
C THR A 116 -21.57 -8.75 20.07
N GLU A 117 -21.47 -10.01 20.49
CA GLU A 117 -20.20 -10.75 20.48
C GLU A 117 -19.66 -10.91 19.04
N LEU A 118 -20.54 -11.12 18.07
CA LEU A 118 -20.16 -11.19 16.65
C LEU A 118 -19.69 -9.83 16.13
N GLU A 119 -20.34 -8.74 16.52
CA GLU A 119 -19.96 -7.38 16.13
C GLU A 119 -18.57 -7.03 16.69
N GLU A 120 -18.34 -7.31 17.97
CA GLU A 120 -17.03 -7.14 18.62
C GLU A 120 -15.95 -7.97 17.91
N GLN A 121 -16.25 -9.24 17.61
CA GLN A 121 -15.34 -10.13 16.89
C GLN A 121 -14.97 -9.58 15.50
N GLU A 122 -15.94 -9.09 14.73
CA GLU A 122 -15.67 -8.52 13.40
C GLU A 122 -14.98 -7.14 13.48
N ALA A 123 -15.21 -6.37 14.54
CA ALA A 123 -14.47 -5.14 14.81
C ALA A 123 -12.99 -5.42 15.11
N GLU A 124 -12.70 -6.41 15.96
CA GLU A 124 -11.32 -6.87 16.21
C GLU A 124 -10.66 -7.40 14.93
N ARG A 125 -11.42 -8.16 14.13
CA ARG A 125 -10.95 -8.65 12.82
C ARG A 125 -10.60 -7.48 11.90
N PHE A 126 -11.47 -6.47 11.81
CA PHE A 126 -11.22 -5.28 11.01
C PHE A 126 -9.97 -4.53 11.47
N GLU A 127 -9.82 -4.28 12.77
CA GLU A 127 -8.64 -3.61 13.33
C GLU A 127 -7.34 -4.38 13.00
N LYS A 128 -7.37 -5.71 13.14
CA LYS A 128 -6.22 -6.57 12.81
C LYS A 128 -5.83 -6.45 11.34
N TRP A 129 -6.79 -6.53 10.42
CA TRP A 129 -6.52 -6.40 8.98
C TRP A 129 -6.14 -4.98 8.58
N ASP A 130 -6.70 -3.94 9.19
CA ASP A 130 -6.34 -2.55 8.90
C ASP A 130 -4.91 -2.25 9.35
N LYS A 131 -4.51 -2.76 10.51
CA LYS A 131 -3.12 -2.69 10.97
C LYS A 131 -2.17 -3.37 9.98
N GLU A 132 -2.52 -4.56 9.51
CA GLU A 132 -1.72 -5.29 8.52
C GLU A 132 -1.68 -4.56 7.16
N LEU A 133 -2.79 -3.96 6.74
CA LEU A 133 -2.86 -3.15 5.52
C LEU A 133 -1.91 -1.96 5.59
N ASN A 134 -1.84 -1.28 6.74
CA ASN A 134 -0.91 -0.19 6.97
C ASN A 134 0.55 -0.68 6.98
N GLU A 135 0.82 -1.89 7.46
CA GLU A 135 2.14 -2.49 7.38
C GLU A 135 2.55 -2.80 5.94
N VAL A 136 1.68 -3.43 5.15
CA VAL A 136 1.91 -3.66 3.72
C VAL A 136 2.20 -2.33 3.03
N TYR A 137 1.40 -1.30 3.31
CA TYR A 137 1.57 0.01 2.70
C TYR A 137 2.94 0.63 3.02
N ARG A 138 3.43 0.53 4.28
CA ARG A 138 4.78 0.99 4.66
C ARG A 138 5.90 0.23 3.94
N LEU A 139 5.76 -1.09 3.83
CA LEU A 139 6.75 -1.91 3.10
C LEU A 139 6.81 -1.53 1.63
N LEU A 140 5.67 -1.17 1.03
CA LEU A 140 5.64 -0.68 -0.35
C LEU A 140 6.28 0.72 -0.48
N GLU A 141 6.17 1.59 0.53
CA GLU A 141 6.86 2.88 0.53
C GLU A 141 8.39 2.74 0.50
N GLU A 142 8.93 1.66 1.07
CA GLU A 142 10.37 1.37 1.08
C GLU A 142 10.86 0.72 -0.23
N GLN A 143 10.00 -0.06 -0.90
CA GLN A 143 10.37 -0.83 -2.10
C GLN A 143 10.10 -0.08 -3.41
N LEU A 144 8.99 0.64 -3.49
CA LEU A 144 8.54 1.25 -4.73
C LEU A 144 9.26 2.57 -4.99
N ASN A 145 9.53 2.85 -6.26
CA ASN A 145 10.00 4.18 -6.64
C ASN A 145 8.88 5.24 -6.43
N PRO A 146 9.22 6.54 -6.38
CA PRO A 146 8.24 7.58 -6.06
C PRO A 146 7.02 7.64 -6.99
N GLU A 147 7.18 7.35 -8.28
CA GLU A 147 6.09 7.37 -9.25
C GLU A 147 5.11 6.20 -9.03
N GLN A 148 5.64 5.00 -8.80
CA GLN A 148 4.84 3.82 -8.46
C GLN A 148 4.11 4.02 -7.13
N MET A 149 4.79 4.56 -6.12
CA MET A 149 4.20 4.77 -4.80
C MET A 149 3.12 5.87 -4.81
N GLU A 150 3.26 6.92 -5.62
CA GLU A 150 2.19 7.91 -5.80
C GLU A 150 0.92 7.26 -6.38
N LYS A 151 1.06 6.38 -7.37
CA LYS A 151 -0.07 5.62 -7.90
C LYS A 151 -0.74 4.75 -6.81
N VAL A 152 0.05 4.04 -6.00
CA VAL A 152 -0.49 3.24 -4.87
C VAL A 152 -1.25 4.14 -3.88
N ARG A 153 -0.72 5.33 -3.58
CA ARG A 153 -1.34 6.30 -2.67
C ARG A 153 -2.69 6.80 -3.20
N GLU A 154 -2.80 7.14 -4.48
CA GLU A 154 -4.06 7.53 -5.11
C GLU A 154 -5.07 6.37 -5.11
N GLU A 155 -4.63 5.16 -5.48
CA GLU A 155 -5.46 3.96 -5.43
C GLU A 155 -5.98 3.68 -4.02
N GLN A 156 -5.13 3.84 -3.00
CA GLN A 156 -5.49 3.59 -1.61
C GLN A 156 -6.51 4.59 -1.09
N ARG A 157 -6.34 5.89 -1.38
CA ARG A 157 -7.33 6.94 -1.03
C ARG A 157 -8.69 6.69 -1.67
N SER A 158 -8.70 6.26 -2.94
CA SER A 158 -9.94 5.91 -3.64
C SER A 158 -10.56 4.65 -3.04
N TRP A 159 -9.74 3.64 -2.74
CA TRP A 159 -10.20 2.37 -2.18
C TRP A 159 -10.84 2.54 -0.80
N VAL A 160 -10.31 3.37 0.11
CA VAL A 160 -10.93 3.61 1.42
C VAL A 160 -12.37 4.12 1.27
N LYS A 161 -12.60 5.07 0.36
CA LYS A 161 -13.95 5.58 0.08
C LYS A 161 -14.87 4.49 -0.46
N GLN A 162 -14.37 3.66 -1.37
CA GLN A 162 -15.13 2.55 -1.94
C GLN A 162 -15.46 1.49 -0.89
N ARG A 163 -14.51 1.18 0.01
CA ARG A 163 -14.72 0.25 1.14
C ARG A 163 -15.83 0.74 2.05
N ASP A 164 -15.76 2.00 2.48
CA ASP A 164 -16.71 2.54 3.44
C ASP A 164 -18.11 2.69 2.82
N GLU A 165 -18.19 3.08 1.55
CA GLU A 165 -19.46 3.08 0.81
C GLU A 165 -20.04 1.66 0.66
N ALA A 166 -19.22 0.68 0.27
CA ALA A 166 -19.67 -0.70 0.13
C ALA A 166 -20.12 -1.32 1.47
N ALA A 167 -19.42 -1.03 2.56
CA ALA A 167 -19.82 -1.43 3.91
C ALA A 167 -21.16 -0.78 4.29
N LYS A 168 -21.33 0.51 3.98
CA LYS A 168 -22.60 1.18 4.24
C LYS A 168 -23.73 0.59 3.39
N GLU A 169 -23.50 0.34 2.11
CA GLU A 169 -24.50 -0.28 1.24
C GLU A 169 -24.91 -1.68 1.73
N SER A 170 -23.94 -2.51 2.13
CA SER A 170 -24.23 -3.86 2.65
C SER A 170 -25.09 -3.82 3.91
N SER A 171 -24.74 -2.94 4.86
CA SER A 171 -25.46 -2.82 6.14
C SER A 171 -26.92 -2.39 5.99
N LEU A 172 -27.27 -1.61 4.95
CA LEU A 172 -28.63 -1.12 4.72
C LEU A 172 -29.66 -2.24 4.49
N LYS A 173 -29.23 -3.46 4.15
CA LYS A 173 -30.11 -4.65 4.14
C LYS A 173 -30.79 -4.90 5.49
N TYR A 174 -30.13 -4.52 6.59
CA TYR A 174 -30.57 -4.76 7.97
C TYR A 174 -30.96 -3.47 8.69
N LYS A 175 -31.23 -2.41 7.92
CA LYS A 175 -31.46 -1.06 8.43
C LYS A 175 -32.40 -1.04 9.64
N GLY A 176 -31.93 -0.46 10.75
CA GLY A 176 -32.68 -0.31 12.00
C GLY A 176 -32.70 -1.54 12.90
N GLY A 177 -31.97 -2.60 12.56
CA GLY A 177 -31.77 -3.78 13.39
C GLY A 177 -30.35 -3.88 13.95
N SER A 178 -30.15 -4.75 14.95
CA SER A 178 -28.82 -5.00 15.56
C SER A 178 -27.79 -5.59 14.59
N HIS A 179 -28.23 -6.15 13.46
CA HIS A 179 -27.35 -6.71 12.44
C HIS A 179 -26.84 -5.66 11.45
N GLU A 180 -27.36 -4.42 11.46
CA GLU A 180 -26.86 -3.34 10.59
C GLU A 180 -25.38 -3.07 10.86
N GLU A 181 -24.99 -2.85 12.12
CA GLU A 181 -23.61 -2.55 12.48
C GLU A 181 -22.68 -3.75 12.29
N LEU A 182 -23.13 -4.95 12.68
CA LEU A 182 -22.40 -6.20 12.41
C LEU A 182 -22.08 -6.37 10.92
N GLU A 183 -23.06 -6.17 10.02
CA GLU A 183 -22.82 -6.29 8.57
C GLU A 183 -21.88 -5.20 8.05
N TYR A 184 -21.98 -3.98 8.60
CA TYR A 184 -21.08 -2.87 8.26
C TYR A 184 -19.62 -3.24 8.55
N VAL A 185 -19.33 -3.61 9.80
CA VAL A 185 -17.96 -3.90 10.24
C VAL A 185 -17.41 -5.19 9.63
N ALA A 186 -18.23 -6.22 9.45
CA ALA A 186 -17.83 -7.45 8.76
C ALA A 186 -17.41 -7.16 7.30
N THR A 187 -18.16 -6.29 6.61
CA THR A 187 -17.81 -5.87 5.25
C THR A 187 -16.49 -5.12 5.22
N GLN A 188 -16.24 -4.22 6.18
CA GLN A 188 -14.95 -3.54 6.30
C GLN A 188 -13.80 -4.52 6.51
N ALA A 189 -13.95 -5.51 7.39
CA ALA A 189 -12.93 -6.53 7.65
C ALA A 189 -12.58 -7.33 6.38
N ILE A 190 -13.59 -7.83 5.67
CA ILE A 190 -13.42 -8.63 4.45
C ILE A 190 -12.69 -7.85 3.37
N LEU A 191 -13.16 -6.64 3.06
CA LEU A 191 -12.58 -5.82 1.99
C LEU A 191 -11.15 -5.39 2.33
N THR A 192 -10.86 -5.13 3.61
CA THR A 192 -9.53 -4.74 4.08
C THR A 192 -8.54 -5.89 3.93
N ARG A 193 -8.92 -7.10 4.34
CA ARG A 193 -8.14 -8.32 4.08
C ARG A 193 -7.84 -8.50 2.59
N GLU A 194 -8.85 -8.41 1.74
CA GLU A 194 -8.68 -8.55 0.29
C GLU A 194 -7.71 -7.50 -0.28
N ARG A 195 -7.74 -6.29 0.27
CA ARG A 195 -6.81 -5.23 -0.12
C ARG A 195 -5.36 -5.54 0.28
N CYS A 196 -5.11 -6.12 1.46
CA CYS A 196 -3.77 -6.58 1.84
C CYS A 196 -3.20 -7.53 0.79
N TYR A 197 -3.95 -8.58 0.43
CA TYR A 197 -3.55 -9.51 -0.63
C TYR A 197 -3.33 -8.82 -1.97
N ALA A 198 -4.23 -7.90 -2.35
CA ALA A 198 -4.11 -7.20 -3.62
C ALA A 198 -2.85 -6.32 -3.71
N LEU A 199 -2.47 -5.64 -2.62
CA LEU A 199 -1.26 -4.82 -2.58
C LEU A 199 -0.01 -5.69 -2.66
N VAL A 200 0.09 -6.73 -1.85
CA VAL A 200 1.23 -7.66 -1.85
C VAL A 200 1.38 -8.35 -3.21
N ALA A 201 0.29 -8.91 -3.73
CA ALA A 201 0.32 -9.65 -4.99
C ALA A 201 0.71 -8.78 -6.19
N ARG A 202 0.39 -7.48 -6.17
CA ARG A 202 0.64 -6.58 -7.31
C ARG A 202 1.93 -5.81 -7.23
N TYR A 203 2.35 -5.41 -6.03
CA TYR A 203 3.40 -4.40 -5.86
C TYR A 203 4.63 -4.87 -5.09
N MET A 204 4.51 -5.94 -4.29
CA MET A 204 5.66 -6.46 -3.53
C MET A 204 6.52 -7.36 -4.43
N GLU A 205 7.84 -7.17 -4.34
CA GLU A 205 8.88 -7.91 -5.07
C GLU A 205 9.55 -9.02 -4.24
#